data_AF-A0A6P0IKX2-F1
#
_entry.id   AF-A0A6P0IKX2-F1
#
_cell.length_a   1.000
_cell.length_b   1.000
_cell.length_c   1.000
_cell.angle_alpha   90.00
_cell.angle_beta   90.00
_cell.angle_gamma   90.00
#
_symmetry.space_group_name_H-M   'P 1'
#
loop_
_entity.id
_entity.type
_entity.pdbx_description
1 polymer ?
#
loop_
_entity_poly.entity_id
_entity_poly.type
_entity_poly.pdbx_seq_one_letter_code
_entity_poly.pdbx_strand_id
1 'polypeptide(L)'
;TWQLPQFEPEGDWTIVLILGASPGNTPPSGIKLRITDFTMVLYQQELTTNDDYLFTQFVGANHEKFLATITTADETAQMSMLFEFKGSRE
;
A
#
# COMPACT_ATOMS: atom_id res chain seq x y z
N THR A 1 2.29 18.49 -1.33
CA THR A 1 2.27 18.26 -2.78
C THR A 1 2.62 16.81 -3.03
N TRP A 2 1.84 16.10 -3.85
CA TRP A 2 2.18 14.76 -4.28
C TRP A 2 3.51 14.80 -5.02
N GLN A 3 4.50 14.02 -4.60
CA GLN A 3 5.78 13.90 -5.30
C GLN A 3 5.77 12.55 -5.98
N LEU A 4 5.31 12.53 -7.25
CA LEU A 4 5.52 11.37 -8.10
C LEU A 4 7.04 11.24 -8.33
N PRO A 5 7.56 10.01 -8.44
CA PRO A 5 8.95 9.78 -8.81
C PRO A 5 9.29 10.61 -10.05
N GLN A 6 10.37 11.40 -9.98
CA GLN A 6 10.82 12.22 -11.10
C GLN A 6 11.47 11.39 -12.22
N PHE A 7 11.74 10.12 -11.95
CA PHE A 7 12.28 9.15 -12.89
C PHE A 7 11.32 7.97 -12.96
N GLU A 8 11.15 7.40 -14.16
CA GLU A 8 10.49 6.11 -14.28
C GLU A 8 11.35 5.09 -13.53
N PRO A 9 10.82 4.49 -12.47
CA PRO A 9 11.53 3.47 -11.73
C PRO A 9 11.65 2.23 -12.61
N GLU A 10 12.84 1.63 -12.68
CA GLU A 10 13.06 0.39 -13.43
C GLU A 10 12.14 -0.70 -12.89
N GLY A 11 11.13 -1.07 -13.67
CA GLY A 11 10.14 -2.07 -13.30
C GLY A 11 9.10 -2.26 -14.39
N ASP A 12 8.51 -3.45 -14.44
CA ASP A 12 7.54 -3.80 -15.47
C ASP A 12 6.14 -3.22 -15.15
N TRP A 13 5.87 -2.91 -13.87
CA TRP A 13 4.59 -2.41 -13.41
C TRP A 13 4.70 -1.57 -12.13
N THR A 14 3.64 -0.81 -11.83
CA THR A 14 3.57 0.06 -10.66
C THR A 14 2.20 -0.04 -10.01
N ILE A 15 2.16 -0.02 -8.68
CA ILE A 15 0.94 0.12 -7.87
C ILE A 15 0.97 1.45 -7.16
N VAL A 16 -0.17 2.13 -7.15
CA VAL A 16 -0.45 3.23 -6.21
C VAL A 16 -1.57 2.79 -5.28
N LEU A 17 -1.30 2.81 -3.96
CA LEU A 17 -2.28 2.52 -2.92
C LEU A 17 -2.62 3.80 -2.19
N ILE A 18 -3.92 4.05 -2.03
CA ILE A 18 -4.45 5.19 -1.28
C ILE A 18 -5.48 4.61 -0.31
N LEU A 19 -5.25 4.83 0.97
CA LEU A 19 -6.12 4.41 2.06
C LEU A 19 -6.63 5.67 2.77
N GLY A 20 -7.93 5.76 2.95
CA GLY A 20 -8.58 6.81 3.71
C GLY A 20 -9.95 6.37 4.17
N ALA A 21 -10.57 7.18 5.04
CA ALA A 21 -11.95 6.93 5.43
C ALA A 21 -12.91 7.22 4.27
N SER A 22 -13.99 6.43 4.20
CA SER A 22 -15.12 6.74 3.33
C SER A 22 -15.68 8.12 3.69
N PRO A 23 -16.13 8.93 2.71
CA PRO A 23 -16.65 10.27 2.95
C PRO A 23 -17.67 10.31 4.10
N GLY A 24 -17.50 11.27 5.02
CA GLY A 24 -18.35 11.42 6.21
C GLY A 24 -17.99 10.51 7.39
N ASN A 25 -16.96 9.66 7.27
CA ASN A 25 -16.45 8.85 8.37
C ASN A 25 -15.08 9.34 8.84
N THR A 26 -14.76 9.05 10.10
CA THR A 26 -13.42 9.21 10.63
C THR A 26 -12.67 7.88 10.53
N PRO A 27 -11.38 7.90 10.15
CA PRO A 27 -10.58 6.68 10.17
C PRO A 27 -10.49 6.11 11.59
N PRO A 28 -10.58 4.79 11.77
CA PRO A 28 -10.21 4.14 13.01
C PRO A 28 -8.82 4.58 13.51
N SER A 29 -8.64 4.67 14.83
CA SER A 29 -7.35 5.00 15.41
C SER A 29 -6.32 3.91 15.15
N GLY A 30 -5.07 4.33 14.94
CA GLY A 30 -3.92 3.44 14.75
C GLY A 30 -4.02 2.58 13.49
N ILE A 31 -4.68 3.08 12.44
CA ILE A 31 -4.62 2.43 11.13
C ILE A 31 -3.17 2.37 10.67
N LYS A 32 -2.70 1.17 10.33
CA LYS A 32 -1.39 0.94 9.73
C LYS A 32 -1.55 0.26 8.38
N LEU A 33 -0.91 0.84 7.36
CA LEU A 33 -0.69 0.19 6.07
C LEU A 33 0.71 -0.41 6.08
N ARG A 34 0.79 -1.73 5.88
CA ARG A 34 2.04 -2.47 5.75
C ARG A 34 2.09 -3.14 4.38
N ILE A 35 3.22 -2.98 3.68
CA ILE A 35 3.52 -3.66 2.43
C ILE A 35 4.69 -4.60 2.64
N THR A 36 4.51 -5.86 2.27
CA THR A 36 5.55 -6.89 2.33
C THR A 36 5.73 -7.54 0.97
N ASP A 37 6.96 -7.91 0.65
CA ASP A 37 7.22 -8.92 -0.37
C ASP A 37 7.38 -10.31 0.31
N PHE A 38 7.91 -11.28 -0.44
CA PHE A 38 8.17 -12.63 0.09
C PHE A 38 9.27 -12.68 1.17
N THR A 39 10.15 -11.68 1.22
CA THR A 39 11.37 -11.68 2.03
C THR A 39 11.29 -10.77 3.24
N MET A 40 10.64 -9.60 3.13
CA MET A 40 10.68 -8.55 4.13
C MET A 40 9.51 -7.57 4.05
N VAL A 41 9.47 -6.68 5.05
CA VAL A 41 8.59 -5.51 5.04
C VAL A 41 9.27 -4.43 4.21
N LEU A 42 8.62 -4.04 3.12
CA LEU A 42 9.09 -2.95 2.26
C LEU A 42 8.64 -1.59 2.79
N TYR A 43 7.47 -1.55 3.43
CA TYR A 43 6.87 -0.31 3.91
C TYR A 43 5.91 -0.52 5.06
N GLN A 44 5.90 0.43 5.97
CA GLN A 44 4.91 0.51 7.03
C GLN A 44 4.68 1.96 7.41
N GLN A 45 3.43 2.39 7.39
CA GLN A 45 3.05 3.71 7.88
C GLN A 45 1.77 3.63 8.68
N GLU A 46 1.74 4.38 9.79
CA GLU A 46 0.56 4.60 10.61
C GLU A 46 -0.09 5.93 10.23
N LEU A 47 -1.42 5.96 10.13
CA LEU A 47 -2.17 7.18 9.88
C LEU A 47 -2.13 8.06 11.12
N THR A 48 -1.51 9.23 11.00
CA THR A 48 -1.42 10.19 12.10
C THR A 48 -2.68 11.07 12.15
N THR A 49 -2.92 11.73 13.29
CA THR A 49 -4.10 12.59 13.48
C THR A 49 -4.16 13.80 12.56
N ASN A 50 -3.06 14.14 11.86
CA ASN A 50 -2.99 15.27 10.95
C ASN A 50 -3.16 14.85 9.48
N ASP A 51 -3.25 13.54 9.21
CA ASP A 51 -3.35 12.99 7.87
C ASP A 51 -4.74 12.40 7.65
N ASP A 52 -5.39 12.77 6.56
CA ASP A 52 -6.68 12.18 6.15
C ASP A 52 -6.49 10.85 5.38
N TYR A 53 -5.28 10.62 4.87
CA TYR A 53 -4.95 9.50 3.99
C TYR A 53 -3.55 8.95 4.24
N LEU A 54 -3.40 7.63 4.08
CA LEU A 54 -2.13 6.99 3.81
C LEU A 54 -2.02 6.76 2.30
N PHE A 55 -0.86 7.04 1.73
CA PHE A 55 -0.61 6.70 0.34
C PHE A 55 0.81 6.16 0.18
N THR A 56 0.98 5.28 -0.80
CA THR A 56 2.29 4.75 -1.15
C THR A 56 2.30 4.26 -2.59
N GLN A 57 3.48 4.24 -3.19
CA GLN A 57 3.71 3.74 -4.54
C GLN A 57 4.81 2.69 -4.51
N PHE A 58 4.58 1.57 -5.19
CA PHE A 58 5.56 0.49 -5.37
C PHE A 58 5.71 0.16 -6.83
N VAL A 59 6.93 -0.21 -7.18
CA VAL A 59 7.34 -0.56 -8.52
C VAL A 59 7.82 -1.99 -8.43
N GLY A 60 7.39 -2.83 -9.37
CA GLY A 60 7.76 -4.23 -9.35
C GLY A 60 8.16 -4.75 -10.72
N ALA A 61 8.95 -5.82 -10.72
CA ALA A 61 9.16 -6.69 -11.87
C ALA A 61 8.00 -7.70 -12.00
N ASN A 62 7.80 -8.27 -13.19
CA ASN A 62 6.69 -9.17 -13.51
C ASN A 62 6.54 -10.38 -12.58
N HIS A 63 7.63 -10.82 -11.93
CA HIS A 63 7.65 -11.95 -11.02
C HIS A 63 7.42 -11.56 -9.55
N GLU A 64 7.51 -10.28 -9.22
CA GLU A 64 7.32 -9.79 -7.85
C GLU A 64 5.85 -9.75 -7.47
N LYS A 65 5.62 -9.90 -6.17
CA LYS A 65 4.30 -9.85 -5.57
C LYS A 65 4.37 -9.03 -4.29
N PHE A 66 3.37 -8.20 -4.07
CA PHE A 66 3.27 -7.37 -2.88
C PHE A 66 2.00 -7.72 -2.13
N LEU A 67 2.13 -8.00 -0.83
CA LEU A 67 1.00 -8.16 0.06
C LEU A 67 0.81 -6.86 0.83
N ALA A 68 -0.33 -6.21 0.63
CA ALA A 68 -0.75 -5.07 1.43
C ALA A 68 -1.64 -5.56 2.57
N THR A 69 -1.30 -5.18 3.79
CA THR A 69 -2.07 -5.49 4.98
C THR A 69 -2.46 -4.20 5.69
N ILE A 70 -3.75 -4.09 6.02
CA ILE A 70 -4.29 -2.99 6.82
C ILE A 70 -4.60 -3.55 8.21
N THR A 71 -4.04 -2.91 9.22
CA THR A 71 -4.29 -3.23 10.64
C THR A 71 -4.79 -2.00 11.38
N THR A 72 -5.46 -2.24 12.50
CA THR A 72 -5.92 -1.20 13.45
C THR A 72 -5.03 -1.16 14.70
N ALA A 73 -5.29 -0.24 15.64
CA ALA A 73 -4.50 -0.08 16.86
C ALA A 73 -4.33 -1.35 17.72
N ASP A 74 -5.26 -2.29 17.61
CA ASP A 74 -5.26 -3.59 18.29
C ASP A 74 -4.44 -4.67 17.54
N GLU A 75 -3.72 -4.28 16.47
CA GLU A 75 -2.96 -5.15 15.57
C GLU A 75 -3.83 -6.19 14.81
N THR A 76 -5.15 -6.05 14.88
CA THR A 76 -6.07 -6.90 14.12
C THR A 76 -5.98 -6.55 12.64
N ALA A 77 -5.68 -7.54 11.81
CA ALA A 77 -5.72 -7.41 10.36
C ALA A 77 -7.17 -7.25 9.90
N GLN A 78 -7.51 -6.06 9.40
CA GLN A 78 -8.81 -5.75 8.84
C GLN A 78 -8.92 -6.24 7.39
N MET A 79 -7.81 -6.17 6.67
CA MET A 79 -7.77 -6.51 5.25
C MET A 79 -6.37 -6.94 4.84
N SER A 80 -6.29 -7.90 3.92
CA SER A 80 -5.06 -8.29 3.23
C SER A 80 -5.34 -8.47 1.75
N MET A 81 -4.54 -7.81 0.91
CA MET A 81 -4.69 -7.81 -0.55
C MET A 81 -3.36 -8.17 -1.20
N LEU A 82 -3.37 -9.22 -2.01
CA LEU A 82 -2.22 -9.62 -2.82
C LEU A 82 -2.28 -8.91 -4.17
N PHE A 83 -1.19 -8.23 -4.51
CA PHE A 83 -0.97 -7.63 -5.81
C PHE A 83 0.13 -8.39 -6.54
N GLU A 84 -0.19 -8.86 -7.74
CA GLU A 84 0.74 -9.56 -8.62
C GLU A 84 0.45 -9.15 -10.06
N PHE A 85 1.50 -9.03 -10.86
CA PHE A 85 1.33 -8.82 -12.29
C PHE A 85 0.77 -10.10 -12.92
N LYS A 86 -0.42 -10.01 -13.52
CA LYS A 86 -0.99 -11.08 -14.34
C LYS A 86 -0.87 -10.64 -15.79
N GLY A 87 0.20 -11.08 -16.46
CA GLY A 87 0.32 -10.91 -17.90
C GLY A 87 -0.92 -11.42 -18.64
N SER A 88 -1.17 -10.92 -19.84
CA SER A 88 -2.19 -11.49 -20.72
C SER A 88 -1.86 -12.96 -20.97
N ARG A 89 -2.80 -13.88 -20.72
CA ARG A 89 -2.72 -15.25 -21.25
C ARG A 89 -2.65 -15.14 -22.78
N GLU A 90 -1.54 -15.59 -23.36
CA GLU A 90 -1.47 -15.95 -24.78
C GLU A 90 -2.41 -17.12 -25.10
#